data_AF-D5WKI1-F1
#
_entry.id   AF-D5WKI1-F1
#
_cell.length_a   1.000
_cell.length_b   1.000
_cell.length_c   1.000
_cell.angle_alpha   90.00
_cell.angle_beta   90.00
_cell.angle_gamma   90.00
#
_symmetry.space_group_name_H-M   'P 1'
#
loop_
_entity.id
_entity.type
_entity.pdbx_description
1 polymer ?
#
loop_
_entity_poly.entity_id
_entity_poly.type
_entity_poly.pdbx_seq_one_letter_code
_entity_poly.pdbx_strand_id
1 'polypeptide(L)'
;MSTLLAADQPSLVRHDTPVRKFWFDEELEPQRTLAEERLHRQQRLAGVFRLFAQYGFAQGLAGHITARDPESTDHFWVNPLGRHFGRMRVSDLLLVNRHGEIVVGDGPVNQAAFAIHAAIHEARPDLTPQPIPHDMADLTHQQVGRANGARHAFDSMYEGLIESERELLD
;
A
#
# COMPACT_ATOMS: atom_id res chain seq x y z
N MET A 1 19.15 -30.69 -2.02
CA MET A 1 18.10 -30.86 -0.99
C MET A 1 17.50 -29.48 -0.74
N SER A 2 16.33 -29.22 -1.33
CA SER A 2 15.64 -27.93 -1.27
C SER A 2 14.52 -28.03 -0.24
N THR A 3 14.69 -27.41 0.92
CA THR A 3 13.68 -27.37 1.97
C THR A 3 12.62 -26.35 1.54
N LEU A 4 11.51 -26.84 0.98
CA LEU A 4 10.30 -26.04 0.77
C LEU A 4 9.79 -25.63 2.16
N LEU A 5 9.94 -24.35 2.50
CA LEU A 5 9.19 -23.71 3.58
C LEU A 5 7.70 -23.79 3.19
N ALA A 6 6.99 -24.76 3.77
CA ALA A 6 5.55 -24.81 3.70
C ALA A 6 5.01 -23.56 4.40
N ALA A 7 4.49 -22.61 3.63
CA ALA A 7 3.71 -21.52 4.20
C ALA A 7 2.48 -22.14 4.84
N ASP A 8 2.37 -22.03 6.16
CA ASP A 8 1.21 -22.46 6.94
C ASP A 8 0.00 -21.67 6.44
N GLN A 9 -0.87 -22.32 5.64
CA GLN A 9 -2.08 -21.66 5.19
C GLN A 9 -3.04 -21.60 6.39
N PRO A 10 -3.53 -20.41 6.77
CA PRO A 10 -4.46 -20.31 7.88
C PRO A 10 -5.69 -21.16 7.56
N SER A 11 -5.91 -22.17 8.39
CA SER A 11 -7.07 -23.05 8.25
C SER A 11 -8.35 -22.22 8.38
N LEU A 12 -9.30 -22.42 7.47
CA LEU A 12 -10.62 -21.79 7.56
C LEU A 12 -11.29 -22.19 8.89
N VAL A 13 -11.45 -21.23 9.80
CA VAL A 13 -12.20 -21.42 11.03
C VAL A 13 -13.68 -21.43 10.68
N ARG A 14 -14.33 -22.58 10.86
CA ARG A 14 -15.77 -22.70 10.68
C ARG A 14 -16.47 -22.44 11.99
N HIS A 15 -17.57 -21.68 11.94
CA HIS A 15 -18.47 -21.57 13.09
C HIS A 15 -19.20 -22.90 13.28
N ASP A 16 -19.18 -23.44 14.51
CA ASP A 16 -19.91 -24.67 14.85
C ASP A 16 -21.43 -24.49 14.64
N THR A 17 -21.93 -23.26 14.84
CA THR A 17 -23.31 -22.86 14.52
C THR A 17 -23.27 -21.71 13.51
N PRO A 18 -23.96 -21.80 12.35
CA PRO A 18 -23.98 -20.72 11.36
C PRO A 18 -24.48 -19.40 11.95
N VAL A 19 -23.67 -18.35 11.82
CA VAL A 19 -24.00 -17.00 12.31
C VAL A 19 -24.49 -16.15 11.13
N ARG A 20 -25.61 -15.45 11.30
CA ARG A 20 -26.04 -14.38 10.39
C ARG A 20 -25.62 -13.05 10.99
N LYS A 21 -24.74 -12.33 10.29
CA LYS A 21 -24.27 -11.00 10.66
C LYS A 21 -24.85 -9.98 9.68
N PHE A 22 -25.32 -8.85 10.18
CA PHE A 22 -25.82 -7.74 9.38
C PHE A 22 -24.78 -6.62 9.31
N TRP A 23 -24.82 -5.81 8.26
CA TRP A 23 -23.82 -4.75 8.01
C TRP A 23 -23.88 -3.57 9.00
N PHE A 24 -24.82 -3.60 9.95
CA PHE A 24 -24.97 -2.63 11.04
C PHE A 24 -24.68 -3.25 12.41
N ASP A 25 -24.27 -4.52 12.46
CA ASP A 25 -23.77 -5.11 13.70
C ASP A 25 -22.44 -4.42 14.06
N GLU A 26 -22.29 -4.02 15.31
CA GLU A 26 -21.11 -3.30 15.79
C GLU A 26 -19.88 -4.21 15.70
N GLU A 27 -19.03 -3.97 14.68
CA GLU A 27 -17.76 -4.67 14.53
C GLU A 27 -16.71 -3.99 15.41
N LEU A 28 -16.41 -4.62 16.54
CA LEU A 28 -15.14 -4.40 17.19
C LEU A 28 -14.05 -4.88 16.24
N GLU A 29 -13.14 -3.98 15.84
CA GLU A 29 -11.96 -4.34 15.06
C GLU A 29 -11.29 -5.56 15.70
N PRO A 30 -11.02 -6.63 14.92
CA PRO A 30 -10.44 -7.83 15.49
C PRO A 30 -9.10 -7.49 16.15
N GLN A 31 -8.90 -7.97 17.38
CA GLN A 31 -7.61 -7.84 18.06
C GLN A 31 -6.57 -8.67 17.30
N ARG A 32 -5.74 -7.99 16.51
CA ARG A 32 -4.63 -8.60 15.77
C ARG A 32 -3.42 -8.71 16.70
N THR A 33 -2.76 -9.86 16.69
CA THR A 33 -1.40 -10.00 17.23
C THR A 33 -0.43 -9.11 16.44
N LEU A 34 0.77 -8.84 16.97
CA LEU A 34 1.79 -8.06 16.27
C LEU A 34 2.14 -8.64 14.89
N ALA A 35 2.20 -9.97 14.78
CA ALA A 35 2.48 -10.64 13.51
C ALA A 35 1.32 -10.46 12.50
N GLU A 36 0.07 -10.59 12.95
CA GLU A 36 -1.11 -10.38 12.10
C GLU A 36 -1.26 -8.93 11.68
N GLU A 37 -1.00 -7.97 12.57
CA GLU A 37 -1.04 -6.54 12.26
C GLU A 37 0.07 -6.16 11.26
N ARG A 38 1.27 -6.74 11.41
CA ARG A 38 2.37 -6.54 10.45
C ARG A 38 1.98 -7.04 9.07
N LEU A 39 1.48 -8.29 8.99
CA LEU A 39 1.03 -8.87 7.73
C LEU A 39 -0.11 -8.05 7.12
N HIS A 40 -1.06 -7.60 7.93
CA HIS A 40 -2.17 -6.75 7.50
C HIS A 40 -1.67 -5.45 6.85
N ARG A 41 -0.73 -4.73 7.50
CA ARG A 41 -0.12 -3.51 6.95
C ARG A 41 0.63 -3.77 5.65
N GLN A 42 1.43 -4.83 5.59
CA GLN A 42 2.18 -5.20 4.38
C GLN A 42 1.25 -5.54 3.21
N GLN A 43 0.19 -6.32 3.45
CA GLN A 43 -0.79 -6.68 2.42
C GLN A 43 -1.51 -5.45 1.88
N ARG A 44 -1.93 -4.52 2.76
CA ARG A 44 -2.53 -3.25 2.35
C ARG A 44 -1.54 -2.41 1.57
N LEU A 45 -0.30 -2.29 2.02
CA LEU A 45 0.74 -1.53 1.33
C LEU A 45 0.96 -2.05 -0.10
N ALA A 46 1.17 -3.36 -0.26
CA ALA A 46 1.30 -3.99 -1.57
C ALA A 46 0.03 -3.87 -2.43
N GLY A 47 -1.15 -3.86 -1.80
CA GLY A 47 -2.43 -3.60 -2.46
C GLY A 47 -2.53 -2.16 -2.97
N VAL A 48 -2.17 -1.18 -2.16
CA VAL A 48 -2.20 0.25 -2.50
C VAL A 48 -1.28 0.55 -3.68
N PHE A 49 -0.07 -0.02 -3.74
CA PHE A 49 0.77 0.12 -4.93
C PHE A 49 0.07 -0.37 -6.20
N ARG A 50 -0.59 -1.54 -6.14
CA ARG A 50 -1.33 -2.08 -7.28
C ARG A 50 -2.52 -1.20 -7.66
N LEU A 51 -3.25 -0.66 -6.69
CA LEU A 51 -4.30 0.34 -6.94
C LEU A 51 -3.73 1.60 -7.60
N PHE A 52 -2.62 2.14 -7.09
CA PHE A 52 -1.97 3.31 -7.69
C PHE A 52 -1.55 3.05 -9.14
N ALA A 53 -1.05 1.86 -9.46
CA ALA A 53 -0.76 1.49 -10.84
C ALA A 53 -2.04 1.39 -11.69
N GLN A 54 -3.10 0.77 -11.16
CA GLN A 54 -4.38 0.60 -11.85
C GLN A 54 -5.03 1.96 -12.18
N TYR A 55 -4.94 2.93 -11.27
CA TYR A 55 -5.45 4.30 -11.49
C TYR A 55 -4.45 5.20 -12.25
N GLY A 56 -3.32 4.67 -12.72
CA GLY A 56 -2.33 5.42 -13.49
C GLY A 56 -1.60 6.50 -12.68
N PHE A 57 -1.47 6.30 -11.37
CA PHE A 57 -0.69 7.13 -10.44
C PHE A 57 0.77 6.69 -10.35
N ALA A 58 1.11 5.52 -10.91
CA ALA A 58 2.49 5.08 -11.04
C ALA A 58 3.21 5.86 -12.17
N GLN A 59 4.28 6.59 -11.83
CA GLN A 59 5.06 7.39 -12.78
C GLN A 59 6.53 6.93 -12.82
N GLY A 60 6.86 6.08 -13.78
CA GLY A 60 8.25 5.63 -14.00
C GLY A 60 8.87 4.99 -12.76
N LEU A 61 10.01 5.53 -12.31
CA LEU A 61 10.73 5.08 -11.11
C LEU A 61 10.39 5.88 -9.84
N ALA A 62 9.50 6.87 -9.96
CA ALA A 62 9.17 7.78 -8.87
C ALA A 62 8.05 7.20 -7.99
N GLY A 63 8.03 7.65 -6.73
CA GLY A 63 6.98 7.36 -5.76
C GLY A 63 7.38 6.29 -4.74
N HIS A 64 7.03 6.57 -3.49
CA HIS A 64 7.16 5.64 -2.37
C HIS A 64 5.94 5.75 -1.48
N ILE A 65 5.52 4.62 -0.94
CA ILE A 65 4.45 4.55 0.06
C ILE A 65 5.04 3.77 1.22
N THR A 66 4.90 4.31 2.43
CA THR A 66 5.49 3.73 3.64
C THR A 66 4.42 3.31 4.63
N ALA A 67 4.69 2.25 5.39
CA ALA A 67 3.89 1.86 6.55
C ALA A 67 4.80 1.55 7.73
N ARG A 68 4.51 2.10 8.91
CA ARG A 68 5.27 1.82 10.14
C ARG A 68 5.11 0.37 10.57
N ASP A 69 6.18 -0.27 10.99
CA ASP A 69 6.13 -1.59 11.61
C ASP A 69 5.41 -1.53 12.98
N PRO A 70 4.56 -2.51 13.34
CA PRO A 70 3.82 -2.45 14.61
C PRO A 70 4.67 -2.79 15.84
N GLU A 71 5.83 -3.44 15.69
CA GLU A 71 6.72 -3.82 16.79
C GLU A 71 7.94 -2.91 16.85
N SER A 72 8.62 -2.73 15.72
CA SER A 72 9.78 -1.84 15.58
C SER A 72 9.30 -0.48 15.11
N THR A 73 8.83 0.35 16.04
CA THR A 73 8.11 1.60 15.71
C THR A 73 8.97 2.67 15.02
N ASP A 74 10.29 2.52 15.00
CA ASP A 74 11.24 3.34 14.25
C ASP A 74 11.64 2.75 12.89
N HIS A 75 10.92 1.72 12.42
CA HIS A 75 11.12 1.05 11.14
C HIS A 75 9.88 1.15 10.24
N PHE A 76 10.13 1.17 8.93
CA PHE A 76 9.12 1.43 7.91
C PHE A 76 9.20 0.43 6.75
N TRP A 77 8.07 -0.17 6.42
CA TRP A 77 7.87 -0.97 5.21
C TRP A 77 7.74 -0.04 4.01
N VAL A 78 8.48 -0.31 2.93
CA VAL A 78 8.51 0.51 1.70
C VAL A 78 8.77 -0.34 0.45
N ASN A 79 8.44 0.17 -0.73
CA ASN A 79 8.79 -0.49 -2.00
C ASN A 79 10.30 -0.36 -2.32
N PRO A 80 10.88 -1.38 -3.00
CA PRO A 80 12.19 -1.26 -3.60
C PRO A 80 12.13 -0.33 -4.83
N LEU A 81 13.24 0.35 -5.08
CA LEU A 81 13.44 1.17 -6.29
C LEU A 81 13.46 0.26 -7.52
N GLY A 82 12.83 0.71 -8.61
CA GLY A 82 12.82 -0.04 -9.88
C GLY A 82 11.70 -1.08 -10.02
N ARG A 83 10.94 -1.35 -8.96
CA ARG A 83 9.81 -2.29 -9.03
C ARG A 83 8.54 -1.56 -9.45
N HIS A 84 7.95 -2.00 -10.56
CA HIS A 84 6.68 -1.44 -11.04
C HIS A 84 5.55 -1.69 -10.02
N PHE A 85 4.82 -0.63 -9.67
CA PHE A 85 3.76 -0.64 -8.66
C PHE A 85 2.69 -1.71 -8.91
N GLY A 86 2.29 -1.91 -10.17
CA GLY A 86 1.29 -2.92 -10.57
C GLY A 86 1.72 -4.36 -10.34
N ARG A 87 2.99 -4.61 -10.00
CA ARG A 87 3.53 -5.95 -9.71
C ARG A 87 4.00 -6.09 -8.27
N MET A 88 3.66 -5.14 -7.39
CA MET A 88 4.10 -5.16 -6.00
C MET A 88 3.46 -6.31 -5.22
N ARG A 89 4.30 -7.11 -4.56
CA ARG A 89 3.90 -8.19 -3.64
C ARG A 89 4.38 -7.86 -2.23
N VAL A 90 3.79 -8.50 -1.22
CA VAL A 90 4.27 -8.43 0.17
C VAL A 90 5.74 -8.84 0.28
N SER A 91 6.12 -9.89 -0.44
CA SER A 91 7.51 -10.40 -0.48
C SER A 91 8.51 -9.45 -1.12
N ASP A 92 8.05 -8.42 -1.85
CA ASP A 92 8.94 -7.45 -2.48
C ASP A 92 9.28 -6.28 -1.53
N LEU A 93 8.54 -6.12 -0.42
CA LEU A 93 8.71 -4.98 0.48
C LEU A 93 10.02 -5.03 1.25
N LEU A 94 10.60 -3.86 1.48
CA LEU A 94 11.77 -3.66 2.31
C LEU A 94 11.34 -3.11 3.67
N LEU A 95 11.95 -3.60 4.76
CA LEU A 95 11.89 -2.92 6.05
C LEU A 95 13.15 -2.07 6.20
N VAL A 96 12.96 -0.80 6.46
CA VAL A 96 14.04 0.20 6.50
C VAL A 96 13.98 0.92 7.84
N ASN A 97 15.12 1.07 8.51
CA ASN A 97 15.20 1.84 9.75
C ASN A 97 15.13 3.36 9.48
N ARG A 98 15.07 4.17 10.54
CA ARG A 98 15.02 5.63 10.42
C ARG A 98 16.18 6.27 9.64
N HIS A 99 17.32 5.60 9.55
CA HIS A 99 18.51 6.10 8.82
C HIS A 99 18.50 5.74 7.33
N GLY A 100 17.47 5.06 6.84
CA GLY A 100 17.41 4.60 5.46
C GLY A 100 18.20 3.31 5.19
N GLU A 101 18.56 2.57 6.25
CA GLU A 101 19.26 1.30 6.15
C GLU A 101 18.25 0.14 6.12
N ILE A 102 18.44 -0.77 5.17
CA ILE A 102 17.55 -1.92 4.98
C ILE A 102 17.88 -2.98 6.03
N VAL A 103 16.87 -3.39 6.81
CA VAL A 103 16.99 -4.44 7.83
C VAL A 103 16.31 -5.74 7.43
N VAL A 104 15.33 -5.69 6.50
CA VAL A 104 14.67 -6.88 5.92
C VAL A 104 14.40 -6.63 4.43
N GLY A 105 14.59 -7.67 3.62
CA GLY A 105 14.34 -7.65 2.18
C GLY A 105 15.61 -7.34 1.38
N ASP A 106 15.52 -7.54 0.06
CA ASP A 106 16.63 -7.35 -0.87
C ASP A 106 16.26 -6.35 -1.97
N GLY A 107 17.16 -5.40 -2.24
CA GLY A 107 17.04 -4.45 -3.33
C GLY A 107 17.45 -3.03 -2.95
N PRO A 108 17.55 -2.12 -3.93
CA PRO A 108 17.85 -0.72 -3.66
C PRO A 108 16.63 -0.01 -3.07
N VAL A 109 16.85 0.85 -2.08
CA VAL A 109 15.87 1.85 -1.61
C VAL A 109 16.27 3.23 -2.13
N ASN A 110 15.31 4.06 -2.51
CA ASN A 110 15.59 5.47 -2.83
C ASN A 110 15.77 6.27 -1.53
N GLN A 111 17.00 6.32 -1.02
CA GLN A 111 17.32 6.96 0.26
C GLN A 111 16.90 8.43 0.32
N ALA A 112 17.08 9.19 -0.77
CA ALA A 112 16.74 10.60 -0.80
C ALA A 112 15.24 10.85 -0.63
N ALA A 113 14.40 10.04 -1.30
CA ALA A 113 12.96 10.14 -1.16
C ALA A 113 12.48 9.59 0.19
N PHE A 114 13.11 8.53 0.71
CA PHE A 114 12.77 7.94 2.00
C PHE A 114 13.04 8.88 3.17
N ALA A 115 14.07 9.71 3.11
CA ALA A 115 14.42 10.66 4.18
C ALA A 115 13.25 11.58 4.58
N ILE A 116 12.39 11.96 3.62
CA ILE A 116 11.19 12.76 3.87
C ILE A 116 10.19 11.98 4.74
N HIS A 117 9.96 10.70 4.42
CA HIS A 117 9.05 9.84 5.17
C HIS A 117 9.57 9.55 6.58
N ALA A 118 10.88 9.27 6.71
CA ALA A 118 11.51 9.04 8.01
C ALA A 118 11.35 10.27 8.92
N ALA A 119 11.65 11.48 8.42
CA ALA A 119 11.51 12.72 9.18
C ALA A 119 10.06 12.97 9.65
N ILE A 120 9.07 12.74 8.79
CA ILE A 120 7.65 12.87 9.16
C ILE A 120 7.28 11.87 10.25
N HIS A 121 7.67 10.61 10.08
CA HIS A 121 7.33 9.56 11.04
C HIS A 121 8.06 9.69 12.39
N GLU A 122 9.27 10.26 12.41
CA GLU A 122 9.98 10.61 13.64
C GLU A 122 9.31 11.78 14.38
N ALA A 123 8.97 12.85 13.65
CA ALA A 123 8.32 14.01 14.23
C ALA A 123 6.92 13.70 14.77
N ARG A 124 6.29 12.63 14.26
CA ARG A 124 4.90 12.27 14.54
C ARG A 124 4.75 10.76 14.85
N PRO A 125 5.22 10.30 16.01
CA PRO A 125 5.08 8.91 16.43
C PRO A 125 3.61 8.48 16.62
N ASP A 126 2.72 9.44 16.84
CA ASP A 126 1.27 9.27 16.99
C ASP A 126 0.54 9.00 15.67
N LEU A 127 1.16 9.30 14.52
CA LEU A 127 0.50 9.14 13.23
C LEU A 127 0.36 7.66 12.86
N THR A 128 -0.89 7.23 12.84
CA THR A 128 -1.36 6.07 12.09
C THR A 128 -1.73 6.48 10.67
N PRO A 129 -1.59 5.61 9.65
CA PRO A 129 -2.03 5.93 8.29
C PRO A 129 -3.51 6.28 8.29
N GLN A 130 -3.82 7.57 8.09
CA GLN A 130 -5.20 8.01 7.93
C GLN A 130 -5.53 8.00 6.43
N PRO A 131 -6.69 7.46 6.04
CA PRO A 131 -7.19 7.69 4.70
C PRO A 131 -7.33 9.20 4.51
N ILE A 132 -6.63 9.75 3.52
CA ILE A 132 -6.84 11.14 3.13
C ILE A 132 -8.19 11.21 2.40
N PRO A 133 -9.02 12.24 2.66
CA PRO A 133 -10.26 12.46 1.93
C PRO A 133 -10.06 12.43 0.41
N HIS A 134 -11.05 11.95 -0.34
CA HIS A 134 -10.95 11.75 -1.79
C HIS A 134 -10.51 13.03 -2.52
N ASP A 135 -11.06 14.18 -2.13
CA ASP A 135 -10.69 15.51 -2.61
C ASP A 135 -9.24 15.89 -2.29
N MET A 136 -8.72 15.50 -1.13
CA MET A 136 -7.31 15.68 -0.77
C MET A 136 -6.38 14.72 -1.53
N ALA A 137 -6.80 13.48 -1.76
CA ALA A 137 -6.08 12.54 -2.62
C ALA A 137 -6.01 13.05 -4.07
N ASP A 138 -7.13 13.57 -4.59
CA ASP A 138 -7.23 14.18 -5.90
C ASP A 138 -6.35 15.42 -6.00
N LEU A 139 -6.40 16.31 -5.01
CA LEU A 139 -5.56 17.52 -4.98
C LEU A 139 -4.07 17.17 -4.90
N THR A 140 -3.70 16.16 -4.12
CA THR A 140 -2.32 15.68 -4.02
C THR A 140 -1.87 15.05 -5.34
N HIS A 141 -2.69 14.19 -5.94
CA HIS A 141 -2.42 13.63 -7.27
C HIS A 141 -2.33 14.72 -8.34
N GLN A 142 -3.14 15.77 -8.24
CA GLN A 142 -3.06 16.91 -9.13
C GLN A 142 -1.77 17.69 -8.93
N GLN A 143 -1.39 18.03 -7.71
CA GLN A 143 -0.25 18.91 -7.45
C GLN A 143 1.11 18.24 -7.70
N VAL A 144 1.21 16.93 -7.49
CA VAL A 144 2.50 16.22 -7.51
C VAL A 144 2.50 14.90 -8.30
N GLY A 145 1.36 14.47 -8.87
CA GLY A 145 1.20 13.11 -9.42
C GLY A 145 1.22 12.95 -10.94
N ARG A 146 1.21 14.02 -11.77
CA ARG A 146 1.45 13.96 -13.22
C ARG A 146 2.24 15.17 -13.76
N ALA A 147 2.53 15.14 -15.06
CA ALA A 147 3.65 15.85 -15.66
C ALA A 147 3.47 17.35 -15.95
N ASN A 148 2.32 17.99 -15.66
CA ASN A 148 2.16 19.47 -15.73
C ASN A 148 0.92 20.08 -14.98
N GLY A 149 0.36 19.61 -13.87
CA GLY A 149 0.72 18.53 -12.95
C GLY A 149 -0.40 17.48 -12.77
N ALA A 150 -1.63 17.72 -13.21
CA ALA A 150 -2.62 18.44 -12.40
C ALA A 150 -3.86 18.76 -13.21
N ARG A 151 -3.65 19.08 -14.49
CA ARG A 151 -4.36 20.24 -15.00
C ARG A 151 -5.59 19.92 -15.86
N HIS A 152 -5.62 18.78 -16.53
CA HIS A 152 -6.60 18.58 -17.62
C HIS A 152 -7.07 17.13 -17.81
N ALA A 153 -6.77 16.23 -16.87
CA ALA A 153 -6.66 14.80 -17.19
C ALA A 153 -7.95 13.95 -17.12
N PHE A 154 -8.97 14.28 -16.33
CA PHE A 154 -10.01 13.27 -16.03
C PHE A 154 -11.39 13.50 -16.67
N ASP A 155 -11.79 14.74 -16.92
CA ASP A 155 -13.14 14.98 -17.48
C ASP A 155 -13.32 14.49 -18.92
N SER A 156 -12.26 14.45 -19.75
CA SER A 156 -12.40 14.09 -21.17
C SER A 156 -12.19 12.59 -21.49
N MET A 157 -11.58 11.82 -20.58
CA MET A 157 -11.23 10.41 -20.86
C MET A 157 -12.29 9.41 -20.39
N TYR A 158 -13.04 9.74 -19.34
CA TYR A 158 -14.12 8.88 -18.85
C TYR A 158 -15.27 8.78 -19.85
N GLU A 159 -15.65 9.89 -20.51
CA GLU A 159 -16.72 9.88 -21.52
C GLU A 159 -16.30 9.18 -22.83
N GLY A 160 -15.05 9.33 -23.29
CA GLY A 160 -14.59 8.70 -24.55
C GLY A 160 -14.35 7.19 -24.48
N LEU A 161 -14.05 6.64 -23.30
CA LEU A 161 -13.73 5.21 -23.14
C LEU A 161 -15.00 4.34 -23.03
N ILE A 162 -16.06 4.85 -22.39
CA ILE A 162 -17.38 4.19 -22.31
C ILE A 162 -18.04 4.10 -23.70
N GLU A 163 -17.67 5.00 -24.62
CA GLU A 163 -18.23 5.07 -25.97
C GLU A 163 -17.47 4.21 -26.99
N SER A 164 -16.16 3.98 -26.81
CA SER A 164 -15.30 3.33 -27.81
C SER A 164 -15.01 1.83 -27.59
N GLU A 165 -14.98 1.33 -26.35
CA GLU A 165 -14.46 -0.03 -26.07
C GLU A 165 -15.32 -0.84 -25.10
N ARG A 166 -16.64 -0.80 -25.30
CA ARG A 166 -17.64 -1.51 -24.47
C ARG A 166 -17.45 -3.04 -24.42
N GLU A 167 -16.72 -3.60 -25.38
CA GLU A 167 -16.55 -5.05 -25.56
C GLU A 167 -15.40 -5.65 -24.73
N LEU A 168 -14.58 -4.82 -24.06
CA LEU A 168 -13.52 -5.26 -23.14
C LEU A 168 -14.01 -5.40 -21.68
N LEU A 169 -15.33 -5.34 -21.46
CA LEU A 169 -15.98 -5.25 -20.15
C LEU A 169 -16.75 -6.52 -19.72
N ASP A 170 -16.43 -7.68 -20.31
CA ASP A 170 -16.80 -9.01 -19.77
C ASP A 170 -15.76 -9.52 -18.76
#